data_AF-A0A8D0ESF9-F1
#
_entry.id   AF-A0A8D0ESF9-F1
#
_cell.length_a   1.000
_cell.length_b   1.000
_cell.length_c   1.000
_cell.angle_alpha   90.00
_cell.angle_beta   90.00
_cell.angle_gamma   90.00
#
_symmetry.space_group_name_H-M   'P 1'
#
loop_
_entity.id
_entity.type
_entity.pdbx_description
1 polymer ?
#
loop_
_entity_poly.entity_id
_entity_poly.type
_entity_poly.pdbx_seq_one_letter_code
_entity_poly.pdbx_strand_id
1 'polypeptide(L)' 'LNCGKIRMPGLPNALNEYLSTRSYIQGFTFSHADVEVFRKFSGPPVDQYIHVVRWYRHIEVID' A
#
# COMPACT_ATOMS: atom_id res chain seq x y z
N LEU A 1 -9.16 -21.76 9.56
CA LEU A 1 -9.08 -20.46 8.85
C LEU A 1 -7.70 -19.85 9.11
N ASN A 2 -6.66 -20.40 8.48
CA ASN A 2 -5.33 -19.80 8.48
C ASN A 2 -5.11 -19.27 7.06
N CYS A 3 -5.59 -18.05 6.81
CA CYS A 3 -5.26 -17.33 5.58
C CYS A 3 -3.79 -16.94 5.72
N GLY A 4 -2.92 -17.81 5.21
CA GLY A 4 -1.47 -17.64 5.28
C GLY A 4 -1.10 -16.25 4.79
N LYS A 5 -0.29 -15.54 5.59
CA LYS A 5 0.41 -14.33 5.18
C LYS A 5 1.10 -14.60 3.84
N ILE A 6 0.47 -14.18 2.76
CA ILE A 6 1.12 -14.14 1.45
C ILE A 6 2.11 -12.99 1.55
N ARG A 7 3.34 -13.27 1.97
CA ARG A 7 4.48 -12.46 1.53
C ARG A 7 4.46 -12.60 0.01
N MET A 8 3.93 -11.61 -0.69
CA MET A 8 4.03 -11.54 -2.15
C MET A 8 5.44 -11.04 -2.46
N PRO A 9 6.41 -11.90 -2.83
CA PRO A 9 7.68 -11.43 -3.35
C PRO A 9 7.40 -10.61 -4.62
N GLY A 10 7.69 -9.31 -4.58
CA GLY A 10 7.51 -8.40 -5.72
C GLY A 10 6.38 -7.37 -5.60
N LEU A 11 5.33 -7.62 -4.80
CA LEU A 11 4.24 -6.64 -4.61
C LEU A 11 4.76 -5.31 -4.03
N PRO A 12 5.60 -5.29 -2.98
CA PRO A 12 6.09 -4.03 -2.42
C PRO A 12 6.96 -3.24 -3.40
N ASN A 13 7.76 -3.90 -4.25
CA ASN A 13 8.59 -3.23 -5.26
C ASN A 13 7.72 -2.59 -6.35
N ALA A 14 6.83 -3.36 -6.99
CA ALA A 14 5.98 -2.84 -8.06
C ALA A 14 5.03 -1.75 -7.56
N LEU A 15 4.50 -1.89 -6.35
CA LEU A 15 3.67 -0.86 -5.73
C LEU A 15 4.48 0.39 -5.38
N ASN A 16 5.72 0.24 -4.88
CA ASN A 16 6.60 1.37 -4.61
C ASN A 16 6.95 2.15 -5.89
N GLU A 17 7.25 1.45 -6.97
CA GLU A 17 7.47 2.06 -8.29
C GLU A 17 6.21 2.76 -8.82
N TYR A 18 5.05 2.12 -8.71
CA TYR A 18 3.77 2.71 -9.13
C TYR A 18 3.44 4.00 -8.37
N LEU A 19 3.67 4.02 -7.05
CA LEU A 19 3.41 5.15 -6.15
C LEU A 19 4.51 6.21 -6.18
N SER A 20 5.60 6.00 -6.92
CA SER A 20 6.66 7.03 -7.10
C SER A 20 6.14 8.29 -7.78
N THR A 21 5.14 8.14 -8.67
CA THR A 21 4.54 9.23 -9.45
C THR A 21 3.08 9.48 -9.09
N ARG A 22 2.54 8.76 -8.09
CA ARG A 22 1.11 8.76 -7.76
C ARG A 22 0.90 8.79 -6.26
N SER A 23 -0.15 9.48 -5.83
CA SER A 23 -0.52 9.56 -4.42
C SER A 23 -1.49 8.46 -3.98
N TYR A 24 -2.25 7.87 -4.92
CA TYR A 24 -3.31 6.88 -4.66
C TYR A 24 -3.23 5.70 -5.63
N ILE A 25 -3.92 4.61 -5.32
CA ILE A 25 -4.00 3.41 -6.17
C ILE A 25 -4.80 3.68 -7.45
N GLN A 26 -5.79 4.57 -7.39
CA GLN A 26 -6.61 4.94 -8.54
C GLN A 26 -6.96 6.43 -8.52
N GLY A 27 -6.84 7.09 -9.67
CA GLY A 27 -7.19 8.50 -9.81
C GLY A 27 -6.26 9.44 -9.04
N PHE A 28 -6.78 10.59 -8.64
CA PHE A 28 -6.04 11.64 -7.94
C PHE A 28 -6.55 11.93 -6.52
N THR A 29 -7.50 11.14 -6.06
CA THR A 29 -8.13 11.22 -4.73
C THR A 29 -8.23 9.83 -4.12
N PHE A 30 -8.41 9.76 -2.80
CA PHE A 30 -8.68 8.51 -2.10
C PHE A 30 -9.84 7.74 -2.74
N SER A 31 -9.69 6.42 -2.84
CA SER A 31 -10.62 5.53 -3.55
C SER A 31 -10.78 4.19 -2.83
N HIS A 32 -11.81 3.42 -3.20
CA HIS A 32 -11.99 2.05 -2.69
C HIS A 32 -10.79 1.13 -3.00
N ALA A 33 -10.07 1.39 -4.10
CA ALA A 33 -8.88 0.64 -4.44
C ALA A 33 -7.77 0.82 -3.40
N ASP A 34 -7.66 2.01 -2.79
CA ASP A 34 -6.72 2.25 -1.68
C ASP A 34 -7.07 1.39 -0.46
N VAL A 35 -8.35 1.32 -0.10
CA VAL A 35 -8.85 0.49 1.02
C VAL A 35 -8.53 -0.99 0.81
N GLU A 36 -8.80 -1.52 -0.38
CA GLU A 36 -8.54 -2.93 -0.71
C GLU A 36 -7.05 -3.29 -0.65
N VAL A 37 -6.18 -2.37 -1.08
CA VAL A 37 -4.73 -2.57 -1.00
C VAL A 37 -4.25 -2.41 0.44
N PHE A 38 -4.76 -1.41 1.17
CA PHE A 38 -4.38 -1.12 2.55
C PHE A 38 -4.69 -2.29 3.48
N ARG A 39 -5.87 -2.91 3.36
CA ARG A 39 -6.27 -4.09 4.16
C ARG A 39 -5.40 -5.33 3.94
N LYS A 40 -4.60 -5.39 2.88
CA LYS A 40 -3.63 -6.48 2.66
C LYS A 40 -2.38 -6.33 3.53
N PHE A 41 -2.13 -5.14 4.07
CA PHE A 41 -1.04 -4.90 5.00
C PHE A 41 -1.44 -5.35 6.41
N SER A 42 -0.54 -6.09 7.06
CA SER A 42 -0.71 -6.47 8.47
C SER A 42 -0.11 -5.45 9.44
N GLY A 43 0.41 -4.33 8.92
CA GLY A 43 1.17 -3.32 9.63
C GLY A 43 2.01 -2.48 8.67
N PRO A 44 2.80 -1.52 9.19
CA PRO A 44 3.55 -0.59 8.36
C PRO A 44 4.56 -1.30 7.44
N PRO A 45 4.73 -0.82 6.19
CA PRO A 45 5.73 -1.33 5.27
C PRO A 45 7.17 -1.07 5.76
N VAL A 46 8.14 -1.82 5.23
CA VAL A 46 9.57 -1.60 5.51
C VAL A 46 10.04 -0.29 4.89
N ASP A 47 10.89 0.46 5.60
CA ASP A 47 11.36 1.80 5.22
C ASP A 47 12.07 1.88 3.85
N GLN A 48 12.56 0.77 3.31
CA GLN A 48 13.11 0.73 1.94
C GLN A 48 12.07 1.04 0.85
N TYR A 49 10.78 0.92 1.15
CA TYR A 49 9.67 1.20 0.23
C TYR A 49 9.06 2.57 0.51
N ILE A 50 9.88 3.62 0.38
CA ILE A 50 9.55 4.98 0.81
C ILE A 50 8.21 5.51 0.27
N HIS A 51 7.83 5.15 -0.97
CA HIS A 51 6.58 5.62 -1.57
C HIS A 51 5.36 4.88 -1.02
N VAL A 52 5.54 3.57 -0.73
CA VAL A 52 4.52 2.77 -0.04
C VAL A 52 4.38 3.24 1.41
N VAL A 53 5.48 3.54 2.10
CA VAL A 53 5.44 4.06 3.49
C VAL A 53 4.71 5.40 3.55
N ARG A 54 5.03 6.32 2.64
CA ARG A 54 4.31 7.60 2.52
C ARG A 54 2.81 7.39 2.30
N TRP A 55 2.44 6.55 1.32
CA TRP A 55 1.04 6.24 1.03
C TRP A 55 0.35 5.56 2.23
N TYR A 56 0.96 4.56 2.84
CA TYR A 56 0.39 3.82 3.98
C TYR A 56 0.05 4.75 5.15
N ARG A 57 1.00 5.62 5.55
CA ARG A 57 0.79 6.60 6.62
C ARG A 57 -0.31 7.62 6.29
N HIS A 58 -0.44 7.98 5.01
CA HIS A 58 -1.51 8.87 4.55
C HIS A 58 -2.88 8.19 4.63
N ILE A 59 -2.99 6.93 4.19
CA ILE A 59 -4.24 6.16 4.26
C ILE A 59 -4.63 5.85 5.71
N GLU A 60 -3.69 5.52 6.58
CA GLU A 60 -3.93 5.24 8.01
C GLU A 60 -4.59 6.40 8.78
N VAL A 61 -4.41 7.65 8.31
CA VAL A 61 -5.06 8.84 8.90
C VAL A 61 -6.44 9.12 8.28
N ILE A 62 -6.73 8.56 7.10
CA ILE A 62 -7.96 8.81 6.34
C ILE A 62 -9.02 7.72 6.58
N ASP A 63 -8.61 6.45 6.67
CA ASP A 63 -9.47 5.28 6.94
C ASP A 63 -9.75 5.13 8.45
#